data_AF-A0A965P744-F1
#
_entry.id   AF-A0A965P744-F1
#
_cell.length_a   1.000
_cell.length_b   1.000
_cell.length_c   1.000
_cell.angle_alpha   90.00
_cell.angle_beta   90.00
_cell.angle_gamma   90.00
#
_symmetry.space_group_name_H-M   'P 1'
#
loop_
_entity.id
_entity.type
_entity.pdbx_description
1 polymer ?
#
loop_
_entity_poly.entity_id
_entity_poly.type
_entity_poly.pdbx_seq_one_letter_code
_entity_poly.pdbx_strand_id
1 'polypeptide(L)'
;MVNQTNMKKLLFAFMLIFSALQAQAQTPTIVKDTTYQVVSGSIGYTVSRIDYSDGTYSESRALLGDTTATFNSVVSAIEKRANEISAAAIIAMNARQFTNESVKKDTLITSLLGRSPITFLMDTYTQEFTSGSWALTYNGTTTSVTFPVLSTNKRRRLLPQGGTARTMIVFGNMMRLVNYPVTGNNILYRVKEGYWASIDKSIILQR
;
A
#
# COMPACT_ATOMS: atom_id res chain seq x y z
N MET A 1 -97.36 -22.91 17.77
CA MET A 1 -96.80 -21.60 18.18
C MET A 1 -95.35 -21.81 18.59
N VAL A 2 -94.39 -21.42 17.74
CA VAL A 2 -92.96 -21.53 18.08
C VAL A 2 -92.62 -20.40 19.06
N ASN A 3 -92.07 -20.77 20.21
CA ASN A 3 -91.84 -19.89 21.35
C ASN A 3 -90.77 -18.83 21.01
N GLN A 4 -91.18 -17.58 20.72
CA GLN A 4 -90.29 -16.50 20.26
C GLN A 4 -89.08 -16.26 21.17
N THR A 5 -89.19 -16.60 22.46
CA THR A 5 -88.13 -16.49 23.45
C THR A 5 -86.94 -17.40 23.16
N ASN A 6 -87.15 -18.57 22.53
CA ASN A 6 -86.07 -19.49 22.15
C ASN A 6 -85.35 -19.03 20.88
N MET A 7 -86.05 -18.36 19.97
CA MET A 7 -85.47 -17.84 18.72
C MET A 7 -84.54 -16.64 18.96
N LYS A 8 -84.89 -15.77 19.93
CA LYS A 8 -84.04 -14.64 20.35
C LYS A 8 -82.75 -15.09 21.05
N LYS A 9 -82.82 -16.14 21.87
CA LYS A 9 -81.64 -16.74 22.52
C LYS A 9 -80.69 -17.40 21.51
N LEU A 10 -81.25 -18.06 20.49
CA LEU A 10 -80.46 -18.65 19.41
C LEU A 10 -79.76 -17.58 18.57
N LEU A 11 -80.45 -16.49 18.25
CA LEU A 11 -79.90 -15.38 17.47
C LEU A 11 -78.79 -14.64 18.24
N PHE A 12 -78.98 -14.47 19.55
CA PHE A 12 -77.98 -13.86 20.43
C PHE A 12 -76.74 -14.76 20.60
N ALA A 13 -76.93 -16.07 20.72
CA ALA A 13 -75.83 -17.04 20.74
C ALA A 13 -75.06 -17.05 19.41
N PHE A 14 -75.76 -16.94 18.27
CA PHE A 14 -75.12 -16.89 16.96
C PHE A 14 -74.29 -15.61 16.77
N MET A 15 -74.77 -14.46 17.24
CA MET A 15 -74.02 -13.19 17.21
C MET A 15 -72.77 -13.21 18.10
N LEU A 16 -72.82 -13.86 19.27
CA LEU A 16 -71.68 -14.02 20.17
C LEU A 16 -70.59 -14.92 19.57
N ILE A 17 -70.99 -15.98 18.87
CA ILE A 17 -70.04 -16.88 18.18
C ILE A 17 -69.43 -16.16 16.96
N PHE A 18 -70.19 -15.35 16.24
CA PHE A 18 -69.69 -14.61 15.08
C PHE A 18 -68.68 -13.52 15.46
N SER A 19 -68.89 -12.84 16.59
CA SER A 19 -67.94 -11.84 17.10
C SER A 19 -66.68 -12.47 17.72
N ALA A 20 -66.77 -13.68 18.28
CA ALA A 20 -65.58 -14.44 18.71
C ALA A 20 -64.73 -14.98 17.54
N LEU A 21 -65.35 -15.29 16.39
CA LEU A 21 -64.65 -15.76 15.18
C LEU A 21 -63.95 -14.62 14.43
N GLN A 22 -64.46 -13.38 14.49
CA GLN A 22 -63.80 -12.21 13.87
C GLN A 22 -62.57 -11.72 14.64
N ALA A 23 -62.45 -12.05 15.93
CA ALA A 23 -61.26 -11.75 16.74
C ALA A 23 -60.05 -12.66 16.39
N GLN A 24 -60.22 -13.68 15.55
CA GLN A 24 -59.14 -14.50 15.01
C GLN A 24 -58.66 -14.03 13.62
N ALA A 25 -58.99 -12.82 13.19
CA ALA A 25 -58.23 -12.15 12.14
C ALA A 25 -56.80 -11.90 12.67
N GLN A 26 -55.94 -12.90 12.46
CA GLN A 26 -54.58 -12.99 12.96
C GLN A 26 -53.82 -11.71 12.64
N THR A 27 -53.37 -10.98 13.66
CA THR A 27 -52.27 -10.03 13.50
C THR A 27 -51.10 -10.83 12.91
N PRO A 28 -50.62 -10.50 11.69
CA PRO A 28 -49.55 -11.25 11.08
C PRO A 28 -48.33 -11.22 12.00
N THR A 29 -47.88 -12.38 12.46
CA THR A 29 -46.70 -12.45 13.32
C THR A 29 -45.46 -12.35 12.46
N ILE A 30 -44.44 -11.65 12.95
CA ILE A 30 -43.15 -11.53 12.25
C ILE A 30 -42.50 -12.91 12.25
N VAL A 31 -42.28 -13.46 11.06
CA VAL A 31 -41.67 -14.79 10.89
C VAL A 31 -40.19 -14.67 10.59
N LYS A 32 -39.78 -13.60 9.89
CA LYS A 32 -38.39 -13.39 9.52
C LYS A 32 -38.08 -11.91 9.39
N ASP A 33 -36.99 -11.48 10.02
CA ASP A 33 -36.39 -10.16 9.83
C ASP A 33 -35.00 -10.36 9.21
N THR A 34 -34.79 -9.79 8.03
CA THR A 34 -33.51 -9.87 7.31
C THR A 34 -33.05 -8.48 6.95
N THR A 35 -31.83 -8.13 7.35
CA THR A 35 -31.15 -6.93 6.88
C THR A 35 -29.97 -7.30 6.01
N TYR A 36 -29.89 -6.72 4.81
CA TYR A 36 -28.81 -6.97 3.85
C TYR A 36 -28.49 -5.71 3.05
N GLN A 37 -27.29 -5.66 2.48
CA GLN A 37 -26.86 -4.54 1.65
C GLN A 37 -27.07 -4.88 0.19
N VAL A 38 -27.64 -3.94 -0.56
CA VAL A 38 -27.83 -4.04 -2.01
C VAL A 38 -27.21 -2.84 -2.67
N VAL A 39 -26.43 -3.08 -3.71
CA VAL A 39 -25.97 -2.03 -4.62
C VAL A 39 -26.87 -2.04 -5.84
N SER A 40 -27.49 -0.91 -6.14
CA SER A 40 -28.27 -0.71 -7.36
C SER A 40 -27.70 0.49 -8.11
N GLY A 41 -26.98 0.23 -9.20
CA GLY A 41 -26.20 1.25 -9.89
C GLY A 41 -25.06 1.79 -9.02
N SER A 42 -24.98 3.12 -8.89
CA SER A 42 -23.99 3.87 -8.10
C SER A 42 -24.39 4.09 -6.64
N ILE A 43 -25.50 3.50 -6.19
CA ILE A 43 -26.09 3.81 -4.89
C ILE A 43 -26.18 2.54 -4.06
N GLY A 44 -25.58 2.59 -2.87
CA GLY A 44 -25.71 1.54 -1.87
C GLY A 44 -26.98 1.74 -1.04
N TYR A 45 -27.67 0.65 -0.72
CA TYR A 45 -28.82 0.63 0.17
C TYR A 45 -28.64 -0.44 1.25
N THR A 46 -29.01 -0.12 2.48
CA THR A 46 -29.33 -1.12 3.49
C THR A 46 -30.82 -1.43 3.36
N VAL A 47 -31.14 -2.68 3.05
CA VAL A 47 -32.51 -3.17 2.94
C VAL A 47 -32.85 -3.94 4.20
N SER A 48 -33.92 -3.52 4.88
CA SER A 48 -34.51 -4.26 5.99
C SER A 48 -35.85 -4.81 5.53
N ARG A 49 -35.99 -6.14 5.55
CA ARG A 49 -37.18 -6.85 5.11
C ARG A 49 -37.75 -7.69 6.25
N ILE A 50 -39.03 -7.47 6.51
CA ILE A 50 -39.83 -8.21 7.49
C ILE A 50 -40.83 -9.06 6.70
N ASP A 51 -40.70 -10.38 6.77
CA ASP A 51 -41.68 -11.32 6.23
C ASP A 51 -42.67 -11.73 7.35
N TYR A 52 -43.96 -11.61 7.05
CA TYR A 52 -45.04 -11.93 7.97
C TYR A 52 -45.61 -13.34 7.72
N SER A 53 -46.28 -13.90 8.72
CA SER A 53 -46.85 -15.24 8.70
C SER A 53 -47.92 -15.48 7.65
N ASP A 54 -48.53 -14.41 7.14
CA ASP A 54 -49.55 -14.42 6.09
C ASP A 54 -48.96 -14.41 4.67
N GLY A 55 -47.62 -14.43 4.55
CA GLY A 55 -46.90 -14.37 3.28
C GLY A 55 -46.74 -12.96 2.73
N THR A 56 -47.24 -11.93 3.42
CA THR A 56 -46.94 -10.53 3.10
C THR A 56 -45.53 -10.17 3.59
N TYR A 57 -44.95 -9.11 3.02
CA TYR A 57 -43.67 -8.58 3.49
C TYR A 57 -43.69 -7.05 3.53
N SER A 58 -42.93 -6.48 4.44
CA SER A 58 -42.60 -5.06 4.49
C SER A 58 -41.12 -4.88 4.21
N GLU A 59 -40.77 -4.01 3.27
CA GLU A 59 -39.39 -3.69 2.93
C GLU A 59 -39.15 -2.19 3.10
N SER A 60 -38.09 -1.85 3.83
CA SER A 60 -37.57 -0.49 3.99
C SER A 60 -36.17 -0.43 3.41
N ARG A 61 -35.86 0.65 2.67
CA ARG A 61 -34.53 0.89 2.11
C ARG A 61 -33.96 2.19 2.69
N ALA A 62 -32.81 2.08 3.35
CA ALA A 62 -32.03 3.22 3.80
C ALA A 62 -30.83 3.44 2.86
N LEU A 63 -30.63 4.67 2.42
CA LEU A 63 -29.52 5.08 1.57
C LEU A 63 -28.19 4.97 2.34
N LEU A 64 -27.24 4.19 1.83
CA LEU A 64 -25.85 4.15 2.34
C LEU A 64 -24.96 5.22 1.69
N GLY A 65 -25.31 5.70 0.49
CA GLY A 65 -24.62 6.79 -0.22
C GLY A 65 -24.19 6.45 -1.64
N ASP A 66 -23.55 7.42 -2.30
CA ASP A 66 -22.99 7.30 -3.66
C ASP A 66 -21.67 6.50 -3.62
N THR A 67 -21.77 5.22 -4.00
CA THR A 67 -20.64 4.30 -4.09
C THR A 67 -19.75 4.63 -5.29
N THR A 68 -20.23 5.37 -6.29
CA THR A 68 -19.43 5.83 -7.44
C THR A 68 -18.46 6.93 -7.05
N ALA A 69 -18.84 7.86 -6.18
CA ALA A 69 -17.90 8.87 -5.66
C ALA A 69 -16.73 8.21 -4.91
N THR A 70 -17.03 7.20 -4.09
CA THR A 70 -16.00 6.43 -3.35
C THR A 70 -15.13 5.61 -4.29
N PHE A 71 -15.73 4.91 -5.25
CA PHE A 71 -15.01 4.15 -6.29
C PHE A 71 -14.08 5.05 -7.09
N ASN A 72 -14.57 6.20 -7.58
CA ASN A 72 -13.78 7.17 -8.33
C ASN A 72 -12.63 7.73 -7.50
N SER A 73 -12.85 8.01 -6.22
CA SER A 73 -11.77 8.44 -5.31
C SER A 73 -10.66 7.40 -5.20
N VAL A 74 -11.00 6.11 -5.11
CA VAL A 74 -10.01 5.03 -5.06
C VAL A 74 -9.28 4.89 -6.40
N VAL A 75 -10.00 4.94 -7.52
CA VAL A 75 -9.41 4.91 -8.87
C VAL A 75 -8.41 6.05 -9.05
N SER A 76 -8.79 7.29 -8.71
CA SER A 76 -7.90 8.44 -8.80
C SER A 76 -6.69 8.32 -7.87
N ALA A 77 -6.85 7.73 -6.68
CA ALA A 77 -5.73 7.49 -5.77
C ALA A 77 -4.74 6.46 -6.35
N ILE A 78 -5.25 5.39 -6.95
CA ILE A 78 -4.42 4.38 -7.63
C ILE A 78 -3.68 5.01 -8.80
N GLU A 79 -4.37 5.74 -9.66
CA GLU A 79 -3.79 6.40 -10.83
C GLU A 79 -2.71 7.41 -10.43
N LYS A 80 -3.01 8.28 -9.44
CA LYS A 80 -2.04 9.22 -8.89
C LYS A 80 -0.79 8.51 -8.39
N ARG A 81 -0.97 7.42 -7.62
CA ARG A 81 0.16 6.68 -7.08
C ARG A 81 0.99 6.00 -8.17
N ALA A 82 0.34 5.44 -9.19
CA ALA A 82 1.01 4.84 -10.34
C ALA A 82 1.84 5.88 -11.11
N ASN A 83 1.28 7.09 -11.31
CA ASN A 83 1.98 8.19 -11.98
C ASN A 83 3.21 8.67 -11.19
N GLU A 84 3.11 8.80 -9.86
CA GLU A 84 4.25 9.13 -9.00
C GLU A 84 5.37 8.09 -9.10
N ILE A 85 5.01 6.79 -9.06
CA ILE A 85 5.99 5.69 -9.18
C ILE A 85 6.64 5.70 -10.56
N SER A 86 5.86 5.90 -11.63
CA SER A 86 6.36 5.98 -13.01
C SER A 86 7.38 7.12 -13.17
N ALA A 87 7.06 8.31 -12.66
CA ALA A 87 7.99 9.44 -12.69
C ALA A 87 9.28 9.16 -11.91
N ALA A 88 9.18 8.56 -10.71
CA ALA A 88 10.34 8.16 -9.93
C ALA A 88 11.19 7.08 -10.64
N ALA A 89 10.55 6.13 -11.32
CA ALA A 89 11.23 5.10 -12.09
C ALA A 89 12.03 5.69 -13.25
N ILE A 90 11.50 6.68 -13.98
CA ILE A 90 12.22 7.39 -15.04
C ILE A 90 13.49 8.07 -14.49
N ILE A 91 13.38 8.74 -13.33
CA ILE A 91 14.53 9.36 -12.67
C ILE A 91 15.57 8.30 -12.30
N ALA A 92 15.15 7.18 -11.74
CA ALA A 92 16.05 6.09 -11.36
C ALA A 92 16.71 5.41 -12.56
N MET A 93 16.01 5.28 -13.69
CA MET A 93 16.58 4.77 -14.95
C MET A 93 17.70 5.69 -15.47
N ASN A 94 17.55 7.00 -15.30
CA ASN A 94 18.54 7.99 -15.71
C ASN A 94 19.75 8.11 -14.76
N ALA A 95 19.72 7.46 -13.59
CA ALA A 95 20.80 7.54 -12.59
C ALA A 95 22.17 7.14 -13.16
N ARG A 96 22.23 6.14 -14.06
CA ARG A 96 23.49 5.72 -14.68
C ARG A 96 24.08 6.79 -15.58
N GLN A 97 23.24 7.47 -16.35
CA GLN A 97 23.68 8.60 -17.17
C GLN A 97 24.20 9.73 -16.28
N PHE A 98 23.44 10.12 -15.25
CA PHE A 98 23.83 11.16 -14.31
C PHE A 98 25.19 10.87 -13.64
N THR A 99 25.41 9.64 -13.15
CA THR A 99 26.69 9.28 -12.50
C THR A 99 27.86 9.32 -13.49
N ASN A 100 27.67 8.89 -14.74
CA ASN A 100 28.70 8.96 -15.77
C ASN A 100 29.06 10.42 -16.10
N GLU A 101 28.06 11.28 -16.30
CA GLU A 101 28.28 12.70 -16.57
C GLU A 101 28.97 13.41 -15.39
N SER A 102 28.55 13.07 -14.16
CA SER A 102 29.16 13.63 -12.95
C SER A 102 30.62 13.23 -12.80
N VAL A 103 30.97 11.97 -13.09
CA VAL A 103 32.38 11.52 -13.09
C VAL A 103 33.19 12.21 -14.18
N LYS A 104 32.63 12.44 -15.38
CA LYS A 104 33.31 13.21 -16.44
C LYS A 104 33.59 14.65 -16.00
N LYS A 105 32.59 15.32 -15.40
CA LYS A 105 32.74 16.67 -14.85
C LYS A 105 33.76 16.72 -13.72
N ASP A 106 33.77 15.73 -12.82
CA ASP A 106 34.77 15.61 -11.75
C ASP A 106 36.20 15.53 -12.30
N THR A 107 36.44 14.71 -13.34
CA THR A 107 37.76 14.63 -13.98
C THR A 107 38.20 15.99 -14.54
N LEU A 108 37.31 16.69 -15.25
CA LEU A 108 37.61 18.01 -15.81
C LEU A 108 37.96 19.02 -14.71
N ILE A 109 37.10 19.13 -13.69
CA ILE A 109 37.31 20.07 -12.57
C ILE A 109 38.57 19.71 -11.77
N THR A 110 38.85 18.41 -11.58
CA THR A 110 40.07 17.97 -10.90
C THR A 110 41.31 18.38 -11.67
N SER A 111 41.29 18.28 -13.01
CA SER A 111 42.43 18.72 -13.84
C SER A 111 42.65 20.23 -13.79
N LEU A 112 41.57 21.02 -13.67
CA LEU A 112 41.63 22.48 -13.62
C LEU A 112 42.02 23.03 -12.24
N LEU A 113 41.51 22.42 -11.17
CA LEU A 113 41.60 22.96 -9.80
C LEU A 113 42.50 22.14 -8.87
N GLY A 114 43.04 21.01 -9.32
CA GLY A 114 43.86 20.10 -8.52
C GLY A 114 43.10 19.37 -7.41
N ARG A 115 41.77 19.48 -7.36
CA ARG A 115 40.91 18.88 -6.33
C ARG A 115 39.62 18.31 -6.92
N SER A 116 39.21 17.14 -6.44
CA SER A 116 38.02 16.41 -6.91
C SER A 116 36.78 16.79 -6.09
N PRO A 117 35.74 17.39 -6.70
CA PRO A 117 34.46 17.61 -6.05
C PRO A 117 33.83 16.32 -5.51
N ILE A 118 33.99 15.19 -6.22
CA ILE A 118 33.49 13.89 -5.77
C ILE A 118 34.22 13.41 -4.51
N THR A 119 35.55 13.55 -4.46
CA THR A 119 36.31 13.19 -3.24
C THR A 119 35.88 14.07 -2.08
N PHE A 120 35.77 15.39 -2.30
CA PHE A 120 35.28 16.33 -1.27
C PHE A 120 33.88 15.97 -0.76
N LEU A 121 32.95 15.64 -1.66
CA LEU A 121 31.63 15.18 -1.29
C LEU A 121 31.68 13.86 -0.51
N MET A 122 32.51 12.90 -0.91
CA MET A 122 32.61 11.64 -0.17
C MET A 122 33.17 11.82 1.24
N ASP A 123 34.06 12.80 1.43
CA ASP A 123 34.61 13.11 2.75
C ASP A 123 33.52 13.58 3.72
N THR A 124 32.48 14.30 3.26
CA THR A 124 31.35 14.71 4.10
C THR A 124 30.51 13.53 4.60
N TYR A 125 30.56 12.38 3.93
CA TYR A 125 29.86 11.15 4.32
C TYR A 125 30.77 10.15 5.06
N THR A 126 32.02 10.52 5.37
CA THR A 126 32.98 9.61 6.01
C THR A 126 32.44 9.00 7.30
N GLN A 127 31.82 9.81 8.16
CA GLN A 127 31.33 9.36 9.47
C GLN A 127 30.29 8.23 9.35
N GLU A 128 29.44 8.26 8.31
CA GLU A 128 28.45 7.20 8.06
C GLU A 128 29.16 5.86 7.84
N PHE A 129 30.19 5.83 7.00
CA PHE A 129 30.87 4.58 6.62
C PHE A 129 31.92 4.11 7.63
N THR A 130 32.39 4.98 8.53
CA THR A 130 33.36 4.58 9.57
C THR A 130 32.70 4.21 10.91
N SER A 131 31.40 4.41 11.03
CA SER A 131 30.66 4.06 12.25
C SER A 131 30.01 2.68 12.11
N GLY A 132 30.13 1.89 13.18
CA GLY A 132 29.54 0.55 13.28
C GLY A 132 30.17 -0.50 12.36
N SER A 133 29.53 -1.67 12.33
CA SER A 133 29.92 -2.81 11.49
C SER A 133 29.00 -2.85 10.28
N TRP A 134 29.58 -2.99 9.09
CA TRP A 134 28.80 -3.01 7.86
C TRP A 134 28.84 -4.38 7.20
N ALA A 135 27.79 -4.71 6.47
CA ALA A 135 27.66 -5.91 5.66
C ALA A 135 27.13 -5.57 4.27
N LEU A 136 27.59 -6.32 3.28
CA LEU A 136 27.16 -6.27 1.89
C LEU A 136 26.51 -7.60 1.55
N THR A 137 25.26 -7.55 1.12
CA THR A 137 24.54 -8.68 0.55
C THR A 137 24.54 -8.55 -0.97
N TYR A 138 25.06 -9.57 -1.66
CA TYR A 138 25.00 -9.69 -3.11
C TYR A 138 24.72 -11.15 -3.50
N ASN A 139 23.74 -11.35 -4.37
CA ASN A 139 23.28 -12.70 -4.79
C ASN A 139 22.96 -13.64 -3.61
N GLY A 140 22.35 -13.11 -2.55
CA GLY A 140 21.97 -13.87 -1.35
C GLY A 140 23.11 -14.12 -0.35
N THR A 141 24.36 -13.85 -0.72
CA THR A 141 25.51 -13.98 0.18
C THR A 141 25.76 -12.67 0.90
N THR A 142 25.82 -12.72 2.24
CA THR A 142 26.16 -11.56 3.07
C THR A 142 27.60 -11.65 3.54
N THR A 143 28.34 -10.56 3.39
CA THR A 143 29.76 -10.50 3.74
C THR A 143 30.04 -9.22 4.52
N SER A 144 30.83 -9.32 5.59
CA SER A 144 31.29 -8.14 6.33
C SER A 144 32.09 -7.21 5.40
N VAL A 145 31.93 -5.90 5.55
CA VAL A 145 32.67 -4.91 4.76
C VAL A 145 33.39 -3.91 5.64
N THR A 146 34.52 -3.43 5.13
CA THR A 146 35.28 -2.32 5.70
C THR A 146 35.45 -1.21 4.65
N PHE A 147 35.79 0.00 5.10
CA PHE A 147 35.88 1.16 4.22
C PHE A 147 37.27 1.82 4.21
N PRO A 148 38.30 1.14 3.67
CA PRO A 148 39.65 1.68 3.61
C PRO A 148 39.76 2.88 2.68
N VAL A 149 40.73 3.75 2.94
CA VAL A 149 41.06 4.90 2.08
C VAL A 149 42.26 4.54 1.20
N LEU A 150 42.16 4.81 -0.11
CA LEU A 150 43.26 4.58 -1.03
C LEU A 150 44.37 5.62 -0.82
N SER A 151 45.62 5.17 -0.77
CA SER A 151 46.77 6.05 -0.50
C SER A 151 46.99 7.11 -1.59
N THR A 152 46.68 6.78 -2.85
CA THR A 152 46.99 7.60 -4.04
C THR A 152 46.02 8.75 -4.28
N ASN A 153 44.70 8.50 -4.23
CA ASN A 153 43.68 9.52 -4.54
C ASN A 153 42.79 9.87 -3.34
N LYS A 154 43.12 9.35 -2.15
CA LYS A 154 42.38 9.51 -0.90
C LYS A 154 40.90 9.12 -0.99
N ARG A 155 40.50 8.34 -2.01
CA ARG A 155 39.12 7.87 -2.13
C ARG A 155 38.90 6.66 -1.23
N ARG A 156 37.86 6.73 -0.41
CA ARG A 156 37.27 5.60 0.31
C ARG A 156 36.80 4.52 -0.68
N ARG A 157 37.09 3.27 -0.34
CA ARG A 157 36.66 2.09 -1.06
C ARG A 157 35.79 1.24 -0.17
N LEU A 158 34.95 0.41 -0.78
CA LEU A 158 34.22 -0.65 -0.08
C LEU A 158 35.03 -1.94 -0.24
N LEU A 159 35.38 -2.60 0.86
CA LEU A 159 36.15 -3.84 0.86
C LEU A 159 35.36 -4.95 1.56
N PRO A 160 34.76 -5.89 0.80
CA PRO A 160 34.18 -7.09 1.37
C PRO A 160 35.26 -8.02 1.91
N GLN A 161 34.98 -8.69 3.03
CA GLN A 161 35.84 -9.69 3.63
C GLN A 161 36.16 -10.80 2.63
N GLY A 162 37.44 -11.10 2.43
CA GLY A 162 37.91 -12.07 1.44
C GLY A 162 37.75 -11.64 -0.03
N GLY A 163 37.32 -10.40 -0.27
CA GLY A 163 37.09 -9.84 -1.61
C GLY A 163 38.12 -8.79 -2.03
N THR A 164 37.85 -8.13 -3.15
CA THR A 164 38.66 -7.01 -3.65
C THR A 164 37.99 -5.68 -3.34
N ALA A 165 38.78 -4.68 -2.96
CA ALA A 165 38.30 -3.31 -2.72
C ALA A 165 37.68 -2.70 -3.99
N ARG A 166 36.41 -2.29 -3.89
CA ARG A 166 35.63 -1.65 -4.95
C ARG A 166 35.63 -0.13 -4.76
N THR A 167 35.80 0.59 -5.86
CA THR A 167 35.67 2.05 -5.83
C THR A 167 34.22 2.41 -5.58
N MET A 168 34.00 3.19 -4.52
CA MET A 168 32.70 3.72 -4.15
C MET A 168 32.67 5.20 -4.55
N ILE A 169 31.58 5.63 -5.16
CA ILE A 169 31.37 7.03 -5.55
C ILE A 169 30.04 7.49 -4.99
N VAL A 170 30.05 8.48 -4.10
CA VAL A 170 28.86 8.99 -3.41
C VAL A 170 28.43 10.31 -4.05
N PHE A 171 27.15 10.44 -4.35
CA PHE A 171 26.48 11.58 -4.97
C PHE A 171 25.33 12.09 -4.09
N GLY A 172 25.53 12.11 -2.77
CA GLY A 172 24.47 12.34 -1.79
C GLY A 172 23.76 11.04 -1.43
N ASN A 173 22.43 10.99 -1.54
CA ASN A 173 21.61 9.79 -1.26
C ASN A 173 21.69 8.70 -2.33
N MET A 174 22.67 8.82 -3.25
CA MET A 174 22.94 7.84 -4.29
C MET A 174 24.43 7.51 -4.28
N MET A 175 24.73 6.24 -4.47
CA MET A 175 26.09 5.73 -4.53
C MET A 175 26.25 4.83 -5.73
N ARG A 176 27.43 4.83 -6.35
CA ARG A 176 27.81 3.88 -7.38
C ARG A 176 28.99 3.04 -6.90
N LEU A 177 28.87 1.72 -7.03
CA LEU A 177 29.97 0.79 -6.87
C LEU A 177 30.57 0.49 -8.25
N VAL A 178 31.80 0.95 -8.50
CA VAL A 178 32.44 0.76 -9.81
C VAL A 178 32.76 -0.72 -10.00
N ASN A 179 32.26 -1.28 -11.11
CA ASN A 179 32.44 -2.68 -11.51
C ASN A 179 31.99 -3.68 -10.44
N TYR A 180 30.95 -3.34 -9.65
CA TYR A 180 30.37 -4.26 -8.69
C TYR A 180 28.83 -4.15 -8.66
N PRO A 181 28.12 -5.16 -9.18
CA PRO A 181 28.64 -6.24 -10.03
C PRO A 181 29.22 -5.70 -11.35
N VAL A 182 30.01 -6.54 -12.03
CA VAL A 182 30.62 -6.20 -13.33
C VAL A 182 29.54 -5.89 -14.37
N THR A 183 28.44 -6.65 -14.32
CA THR A 183 27.25 -6.49 -15.15
C THR A 183 26.01 -6.32 -14.26
N GLY A 184 25.04 -5.55 -14.73
CA GLY A 184 23.81 -5.28 -13.97
C GLY A 184 23.81 -3.91 -13.28
N ASN A 185 22.91 -3.76 -12.31
CA ASN A 185 22.74 -2.52 -11.57
C ASN A 185 23.81 -2.38 -10.48
N ASN A 186 24.55 -1.27 -10.48
CA ASN A 186 25.61 -0.99 -9.52
C ASN A 186 25.40 0.36 -8.80
N ILE A 187 24.18 0.87 -8.88
CA ILE A 187 23.75 2.10 -8.21
C ILE A 187 22.90 1.71 -7.02
N LEU A 188 23.27 2.22 -5.85
CA LEU A 188 22.57 2.04 -4.60
C LEU A 188 21.94 3.37 -4.20
N TYR A 189 20.74 3.30 -3.65
CA TYR A 189 19.99 4.41 -3.12
C TYR A 189 19.91 4.26 -1.60
N ARG A 190 20.02 5.37 -0.88
CA ARG A 190 19.81 5.41 0.55
C ARG A 190 18.32 5.21 0.84
N VAL A 191 17.97 4.12 1.51
CA VAL A 191 16.57 3.85 1.93
C VAL A 191 16.30 4.44 3.30
N LYS A 192 17.28 4.30 4.21
CA LYS A 192 17.32 4.91 5.54
C LYS A 192 18.78 5.01 5.99
N GLU A 193 19.03 5.62 7.14
CA GLU A 193 20.39 5.65 7.70
C GLU A 193 20.95 4.24 7.86
N GLY A 194 22.20 4.04 7.42
CA GLY A 194 22.85 2.73 7.52
C GLY A 194 22.27 1.68 6.58
N TYR A 195 21.41 2.04 5.61
CA TYR A 195 20.83 1.10 4.66
C TYR A 195 20.76 1.66 3.25
N TRP A 196 21.50 1.01 2.35
CA TRP A 196 21.63 1.35 0.95
C TRP A 196 21.28 0.14 0.11
N ALA A 197 20.47 0.31 -0.94
CA ALA A 197 20.07 -0.82 -1.79
C ALA A 197 19.97 -0.41 -3.26
N SER A 198 20.27 -1.35 -4.15
CA SER A 198 19.92 -1.21 -5.56
C SER A 198 18.40 -1.31 -5.74
N ILE A 199 17.88 -0.80 -6.87
CA ILE A 199 16.42 -0.74 -7.10
C ILE A 199 15.76 -2.12 -7.11
N ASP A 200 16.49 -3.13 -7.56
CA ASP A 200 16.13 -4.54 -7.63
C ASP A 200 16.52 -5.30 -6.35
N LYS A 201 17.12 -4.63 -5.36
CA LYS A 201 17.65 -5.19 -4.11
C LYS A 201 18.64 -6.35 -4.31
N SER A 202 19.24 -6.46 -5.49
CA SER A 202 20.31 -7.42 -5.76
C SER A 202 21.59 -7.10 -4.99
N ILE A 203 21.79 -5.83 -4.64
CA ILE A 203 22.84 -5.34 -3.75
C ILE A 203 22.21 -4.61 -2.58
N ILE A 204 22.59 -5.01 -1.37
CA ILE A 204 22.23 -4.31 -0.14
C ILE A 204 23.50 -4.05 0.66
N LEU A 205 23.71 -2.82 1.08
CA LEU A 205 24.78 -2.41 1.99
C LEU A 205 24.12 -1.89 3.26
N GLN A 206 24.36 -2.57 4.38
CA GLN A 206 23.68 -2.30 5.63
C GLN A 206 24.63 -2.29 6.84
N ARG A 207 24.31 -1.47 7.84
CA ARG A 207 24.98 -1.39 9.14
C ARG A 207 24.13 -2.03 10.22
#